data_AF-A0A938JBY0-F1
#
_entry.id   AF-A0A938JBY0-F1
#
_cell.length_a   1.000
_cell.length_b   1.000
_cell.length_c   1.000
_cell.angle_alpha   90.00
_cell.angle_beta   90.00
_cell.angle_gamma   90.00
#
_symmetry.space_group_name_H-M   'P 1'
#
loop_
_entity.id
_entity.type
_entity.pdbx_description
1 polymer ?
#
loop_
_entity_poly.entity_id
_entity_poly.type
_entity_poly.pdbx_seq_one_letter_code
_entity_poly.pdbx_strand_id
1 'polypeptide(L)'
;MGPENVTRRVLKRFVTPLVAIAIVYLLGAVFVPLFGAVFADRIRPVAPHATIIAWVAGFLLYEWLSPTRILGVSDHIAPLFDGALGATLPAFLLAAAIRLAWPSR
;
A
#
# COMPACT_ATOMS: atom_id res chain seq x y z
N MET A 1 16.88 -34.48 20.97
CA MET A 1 16.68 -33.44 19.95
C MET A 1 17.74 -32.37 20.19
N GLY A 2 18.61 -32.10 19.22
CA GLY A 2 19.77 -31.21 19.44
C GLY A 2 19.38 -29.74 19.68
N PRO A 3 20.19 -28.96 20.42
CA PRO A 3 19.89 -27.56 20.74
C PRO A 3 19.67 -26.69 19.49
N GLU A 4 20.37 -26.97 18.38
CA GLU A 4 20.16 -26.30 17.08
C GLU A 4 18.71 -26.39 16.57
N ASN A 5 18.06 -27.54 16.79
CA ASN A 5 16.73 -27.84 16.26
C ASN A 5 15.65 -27.14 17.07
N VAL A 6 15.91 -26.92 18.36
CA VAL A 6 15.09 -26.10 19.24
C VAL A 6 15.20 -24.64 18.82
N THR A 7 16.43 -24.11 18.67
CA THR A 7 16.67 -22.72 18.24
C THR A 7 16.03 -22.43 16.88
N ARG A 8 16.21 -23.30 15.88
CA ARG A 8 15.62 -23.14 14.55
C ARG A 8 14.09 -23.12 14.59
N ARG A 9 13.47 -23.97 15.41
CA ARG A 9 12.00 -24.03 15.55
C ARG A 9 11.45 -22.77 16.21
N VAL A 10 12.10 -22.30 17.27
CA VAL A 10 11.74 -21.06 17.96
C VAL A 10 11.87 -19.87 17.01
N LEU A 11 13.01 -19.74 16.31
CA LEU A 11 13.22 -18.69 15.33
C LEU A 11 12.13 -18.69 14.25
N LYS A 12 11.83 -19.85 13.66
CA LYS A 12 10.79 -19.98 12.62
C LYS A 12 9.42 -19.55 13.13
N ARG A 13 9.08 -19.82 14.39
CA ARG A 13 7.79 -19.43 15.00
C ARG A 13 7.61 -17.92 15.05
N PHE A 14 8.69 -17.15 15.22
CA PHE A 14 8.63 -15.69 15.27
C PHE A 14 8.87 -15.02 13.91
N VAL A 15 9.76 -15.55 13.09
CA VAL A 15 10.10 -14.98 11.78
C VAL A 15 8.98 -15.15 10.77
N THR A 16 8.33 -16.32 10.73
CA THR A 16 7.27 -16.62 9.75
C THR A 16 6.11 -15.62 9.78
N PRO A 17 5.49 -15.29 10.94
CA PRO A 17 4.41 -14.31 10.96
C PRO A 17 4.90 -12.90 10.58
N LEU A 18 6.12 -12.54 10.93
CA LEU A 18 6.70 -11.23 10.63
C LEU A 18 6.93 -11.05 9.12
N VAL A 19 7.45 -12.10 8.46
CA VAL A 19 7.58 -12.16 7.00
C VAL A 19 6.20 -12.13 6.33
N ALA A 20 5.22 -12.88 6.86
CA ALA A 20 3.86 -12.87 6.32
C ALA A 20 3.23 -11.46 6.37
N ILE A 21 3.39 -10.74 7.49
CA ILE A 21 2.92 -9.36 7.64
C ILE A 21 3.63 -8.44 6.65
N ALA A 22 4.95 -8.55 6.51
CA ALA A 22 5.73 -7.74 5.57
C ALA A 22 5.31 -7.99 4.10
N ILE A 23 5.02 -9.25 3.75
CA ILE A 23 4.52 -9.59 2.41
C ILE A 23 3.15 -8.96 2.18
N VAL A 24 2.20 -9.14 3.10
CA VAL A 24 0.86 -8.56 2.98
C VAL A 24 0.92 -7.03 2.90
N TYR A 25 1.78 -6.42 3.70
CA TYR A 25 2.07 -4.99 3.64
C TYR A 25 2.52 -4.55 2.25
N LEU A 26 3.55 -5.21 1.70
CA LEU A 26 4.11 -4.89 0.39
C LEU A 26 3.10 -5.13 -0.74
N LEU A 27 2.30 -6.18 -0.63
CA LEU A 27 1.20 -6.45 -1.57
C LEU A 27 0.19 -5.28 -1.54
N GLY A 28 -0.19 -4.81 -0.35
CA GLY A 28 -1.04 -3.63 -0.20
C GLY A 28 -0.42 -2.40 -0.84
N ALA A 29 0.84 -2.09 -0.49
CA ALA A 29 1.56 -0.93 -0.97
C ALA A 29 1.67 -0.86 -2.49
N VAL A 30 1.98 -1.99 -3.13
CA VAL A 30 2.22 -2.05 -4.58
C VAL A 30 0.91 -2.15 -5.34
N PHE A 31 0.00 -3.05 -4.95
CA PHE A 31 -1.16 -3.37 -5.77
C PHE A 31 -2.32 -2.41 -5.59
N VAL A 32 -2.55 -1.87 -4.39
CA VAL A 32 -3.67 -0.95 -4.15
C VAL A 32 -3.63 0.31 -5.04
N PRO A 33 -2.53 1.09 -5.08
CA PRO A 33 -2.45 2.25 -5.97
C PRO A 33 -2.46 1.84 -7.45
N LEU A 34 -1.93 0.64 -7.78
CA LEU A 34 -1.97 0.14 -9.16
C LEU A 34 -3.41 -0.13 -9.60
N PHE A 35 -4.22 -0.75 -8.74
CA PHE A 35 -5.65 -0.94 -8.98
C PHE A 35 -6.36 0.40 -9.17
N GLY A 36 -6.04 1.43 -8.38
CA GLY A 36 -6.60 2.78 -8.57
C GLY A 36 -6.30 3.36 -9.94
N ALA A 37 -5.03 3.28 -10.37
CA ALA A 37 -4.61 3.77 -11.68
C ALA A 37 -5.23 2.98 -12.86
N VAL A 38 -5.29 1.65 -12.76
CA VAL A 38 -5.89 0.78 -13.80
C VAL A 38 -7.41 0.94 -13.85
N PHE A 39 -8.06 1.07 -12.70
CA PHE A 39 -9.49 1.36 -12.63
C PHE A 39 -9.84 2.68 -13.32
N ALA A 40 -9.07 3.74 -13.04
CA ALA A 40 -9.22 5.03 -13.70
C ALA A 40 -8.97 4.95 -15.21
N ASP A 41 -8.01 4.14 -15.66
CA ASP A 41 -7.74 3.92 -17.08
C ASP A 41 -8.93 3.28 -17.82
N ARG A 42 -9.67 2.37 -17.16
CA ARG A 42 -10.91 1.80 -17.71
C ARG A 42 -12.02 2.83 -17.89
N ILE A 43 -12.04 3.87 -17.06
CA ILE A 43 -13.02 4.96 -17.15
C ILE A 43 -12.59 5.95 -18.24
N ARG A 44 -11.31 6.35 -18.22
CA ARG A 44 -10.75 7.31 -19.17
C ARG A 44 -9.35 6.86 -19.61
N PRO A 45 -9.26 6.23 -20.80
CA PRO A 45 -7.98 5.83 -21.36
C PRO A 45 -7.11 7.07 -21.58
N VAL A 46 -5.90 7.08 -21.04
CA VAL A 46 -4.88 8.09 -21.36
C VAL A 46 -3.53 7.41 -21.59
N ALA A 47 -2.50 8.21 -21.85
CA ALA A 47 -1.18 7.67 -22.14
C ALA A 47 -0.63 6.76 -21.02
N PRO A 48 0.05 5.63 -21.35
CA PRO A 48 0.51 4.65 -20.36
C PRO A 48 1.39 5.21 -19.24
N HIS A 49 2.18 6.25 -19.53
CA HIS A 49 3.05 6.89 -18.54
C HIS A 49 2.24 7.54 -17.39
N ALA A 50 1.00 7.97 -17.64
CA ALA A 50 0.13 8.51 -16.61
C ALA A 50 -0.22 7.45 -15.54
N THR A 51 -0.36 6.18 -15.95
CA THR A 51 -0.61 5.07 -15.03
C THR A 51 0.59 4.84 -14.11
N ILE A 52 1.81 4.94 -14.64
CA ILE A 52 3.04 4.81 -13.84
C ILE A 52 3.14 5.94 -12.83
N ILE A 53 2.90 7.19 -13.25
CA ILE A 53 2.99 8.36 -12.37
C ILE A 53 1.93 8.31 -11.26
N ALA A 54 0.68 7.99 -11.62
CA ALA A 54 -0.40 7.78 -10.67
C ALA A 54 -0.08 6.67 -9.66
N TRP A 55 0.45 5.54 -10.14
CA TRP A 55 0.86 4.43 -9.30
C TRP A 55 1.96 4.81 -8.31
N VAL A 56 3.03 5.47 -8.77
CA VAL A 56 4.13 5.93 -7.91
C VAL A 56 3.63 6.89 -6.84
N ALA A 57 2.78 7.85 -7.21
CA ALA A 57 2.22 8.80 -6.24
C ALA A 57 1.37 8.10 -5.16
N GLY A 58 0.51 7.16 -5.55
CA GLY A 58 -0.26 6.36 -4.60
C GLY A 58 0.62 5.46 -3.71
N PHE A 59 1.68 4.86 -4.27
CA PHE A 59 2.67 4.06 -3.53
C PHE A 59 3.39 4.91 -2.47
N LEU A 60 3.87 6.10 -2.85
CA LEU A 60 4.55 7.00 -1.91
C LEU A 60 3.61 7.48 -0.80
N LEU A 61 2.34 7.74 -1.12
CA LEU A 61 1.34 8.08 -0.10
C LEU A 61 1.08 6.89 0.85
N TYR A 62 1.01 5.67 0.33
CA TYR A 62 0.86 4.47 1.14
C TYR A 62 2.03 4.29 2.12
N GLU A 63 3.26 4.39 1.61
CA GLU A 63 4.50 4.32 2.40
C GLU A 63 4.65 5.48 3.39
N TRP A 64 4.03 6.63 3.12
CA TRP A 64 3.98 7.73 4.09
C TRP A 64 2.99 7.42 5.23
N LEU A 65 1.79 6.94 4.89
CA LEU A 65 0.69 6.74 5.83
C LEU A 65 0.87 5.49 6.70
N SER A 66 1.53 4.45 6.19
CA SER A 66 1.65 3.20 6.95
C SER A 66 2.57 3.31 8.17
N PRO A 67 3.77 3.91 8.11
CA PRO A 67 4.63 4.11 9.28
C PRO A 67 4.06 5.14 10.26
N THR A 68 3.40 6.18 9.75
CA THR A 68 2.81 7.25 10.59
C THR A 68 1.61 6.77 11.41
N ARG A 69 1.03 5.61 11.07
CA ARG A 69 0.02 4.90 11.86
C ARG A 69 0.56 4.29 13.15
N ILE A 70 1.81 3.84 13.15
CA ILE A 70 2.49 3.32 14.35
C ILE A 70 2.77 4.47 15.34
N LEU A 71 2.87 5.70 14.84
CA LEU A 71 3.18 6.91 15.61
C LEU A 71 1.95 7.75 16.00
N GLY A 72 0.72 7.31 15.68
CA GLY A 72 -0.52 8.04 16.01
C GLY A 72 -0.71 9.37 15.26
N VAL A 73 0.16 9.69 14.29
CA VAL A 73 0.09 10.93 13.51
C VAL A 73 -1.01 10.86 12.45
N SER A 74 -1.32 9.65 11.95
CA SER A 74 -2.47 9.41 11.05
C SER A 74 -3.79 9.82 11.68
N ASP A 75 -3.92 9.67 13.00
CA ASP A 75 -5.17 9.84 13.73
C ASP A 75 -5.58 11.32 13.82
N HIS A 76 -4.63 12.23 13.58
CA HIS A 76 -4.89 13.68 13.55
C HIS A 76 -5.20 14.22 12.15
N ILE A 77 -4.82 13.51 11.09
CA ILE A 77 -4.90 14.03 9.71
C ILE A 77 -6.15 13.53 8.99
N ALA A 78 -6.71 12.36 9.37
CA ALA A 78 -7.96 11.91 8.76
C ALA A 78 -8.71 10.85 9.61
N PRO A 79 -9.66 11.26 10.48
CA PRO A 79 -10.52 10.32 11.22
C PRO A 79 -11.42 9.45 10.32
N LEU A 80 -11.56 9.81 9.03
CA LEU A 80 -12.30 9.05 8.02
C LEU A 80 -11.65 7.70 7.63
N PHE A 81 -10.36 7.48 7.96
CA PHE A 81 -9.62 6.26 7.58
C PHE A 81 -9.25 5.37 8.76
N ASP A 82 -9.88 5.56 9.92
CA ASP A 82 -9.63 4.83 11.18
C ASP A 82 -10.09 3.35 11.21
N GLY A 83 -10.28 2.74 10.04
CA GLY A 83 -10.75 1.36 9.90
C GLY A 83 -9.76 0.40 9.24
N ALA A 84 -10.26 -0.80 8.88
CA ALA A 84 -9.55 -1.85 8.15
C ALA A 84 -8.93 -1.40 6.82
N LEU A 85 -9.38 -0.26 6.27
CA LEU A 85 -8.90 0.29 5.00
C LEU A 85 -7.64 1.16 5.17
N GLY A 86 -7.45 1.90 6.27
CA GLY A 86 -6.20 2.64 6.55
C GLY A 86 -5.57 3.37 5.35
N ALA A 87 -4.26 3.19 5.16
CA ALA A 87 -3.48 3.76 4.05
C ALA A 87 -3.90 3.28 2.64
N THR A 88 -4.67 2.20 2.53
CA THR A 88 -5.06 1.62 1.23
C THR A 88 -6.01 2.55 0.47
N LEU A 89 -7.04 3.09 1.13
CA LEU A 89 -8.06 3.89 0.47
C LEU A 89 -7.52 5.25 -0.03
N PRO A 90 -6.75 6.03 0.75
CA PRO A 90 -6.10 7.24 0.26
C PRO A 90 -5.16 6.98 -0.92
N ALA A 91 -4.34 5.92 -0.85
CA ALA A 91 -3.41 5.56 -1.92
C ALA A 91 -4.15 5.21 -3.23
N PHE A 92 -5.24 4.43 -3.12
CA PHE A 92 -6.12 4.10 -4.25
C PHE A 92 -6.73 5.37 -4.86
N LEU A 93 -7.35 6.22 -4.03
CA LEU A 93 -8.04 7.41 -4.48
C LEU A 93 -7.09 8.43 -5.11
N LEU A 94 -5.90 8.62 -4.55
CA LEU A 94 -4.89 9.50 -5.11
C LEU A 94 -4.44 9.02 -6.50
N ALA A 95 -4.11 7.74 -6.63
CA ALA A 95 -3.72 7.17 -7.92
C ALA A 95 -4.85 7.31 -8.96
N ALA A 96 -6.08 6.98 -8.58
CA ALA A 96 -7.24 7.15 -9.45
C ALA A 96 -7.45 8.62 -9.85
N ALA A 97 -7.36 9.56 -8.91
CA ALA A 97 -7.59 10.98 -9.15
C ALA A 97 -6.52 11.59 -10.08
N ILE A 98 -5.23 11.33 -9.83
CA ILE A 98 -4.14 11.77 -10.72
C ILE A 98 -4.37 11.24 -12.14
N ARG A 99 -4.80 9.98 -12.24
CA ARG A 99 -5.03 9.35 -13.52
C ARG A 99 -6.23 9.93 -14.27
N LEU A 100 -7.33 10.19 -13.57
CA LEU A 100 -8.54 10.81 -14.13
C LEU A 100 -8.31 12.26 -14.53
N ALA A 101 -7.51 13.00 -13.76
CA ALA A 101 -7.17 14.40 -14.04
C ALA A 101 -6.12 14.56 -15.16
N TRP A 102 -5.50 13.47 -15.61
CA TRP A 102 -4.43 13.54 -16.60
C TRP A 102 -4.92 14.17 -17.91
N PRO A 103 -4.16 15.08 -18.55
CA PRO A 103 -4.55 15.65 -19.83
C PRO A 103 -4.69 14.58 -20.92
N SER A 104 -5.85 14.49 -21.56
CA SER A 104 -5.99 13.76 -22.82
C SER A 104 -5.45 14.70 -23.90
N ARG A 105 -4.31 14.33 -24.49
CA ARG A 105 -3.83 15.00 -25.70
C ARG A 105 -4.84 14.82 -26.83
#